data_AF-A0A1V2NUA7-F1
#
_entry.id   AF-A0A1V2NUA7-F1
#
_cell.length_a   1.000
_cell.length_b   1.000
_cell.length_c   1.000
_cell.angle_alpha   90.00
_cell.angle_beta   90.00
_cell.angle_gamma   90.00
#
_symmetry.space_group_name_H-M   'P 1'
#
loop_
_entity.id
_entity.type
_entity.pdbx_description
1 polymer ?
#
loop_
_entity_poly.entity_id
_entity_poly.type
_entity_poly.pdbx_seq_one_letter_code
_entity_poly.pdbx_strand_id
1 'polypeptide(L)'
;MRVSVTVTAATAVLILAGCGGGSGESAPNVPPLVSVSTTPTETASETPSETPSPPPTAKVADTLCVRMNQSLVRTTLAVPVVTIQPKAVPAEIGLPSFDICQLALSTNPSGPVLRLGVSVLPSTKADLSAARQAYVATKGEPPRTLAAGQGGYVTSKFAVFLLGNRLFKVEGPAATQTKYVVLAQEAARQAAGLPEAAPLITRPECERGTSAAAKVMGAEAMARRDSQTPAGDVVCGWITATSVLSTTARRVPDAEAAMATVRKAPTSQSVPLGDEGYVDTATGRGTIRVGTDKIADLVPLPGTKVKTDDMVAFALAISPLYTR
;
A
#
# COMPACT_ATOMS: atom_id res chain seq x y z
N MET A 1 -52.60 -22.07 1.43
CA MET A 1 -52.94 -22.73 2.71
C MET A 1 -53.09 -21.65 3.78
N ARG A 2 -53.87 -21.84 4.84
CA ARG A 2 -54.18 -20.80 5.85
C ARG A 2 -53.36 -20.99 7.13
N VAL A 3 -52.81 -19.88 7.68
CA VAL A 3 -52.67 -19.60 9.14
C VAL A 3 -51.64 -20.53 9.87
N SER A 4 -50.88 -20.14 10.92
CA SER A 4 -50.89 -18.98 11.82
C SER A 4 -49.53 -18.28 11.93
N VAL A 5 -49.53 -17.06 12.50
CA VAL A 5 -48.38 -16.48 13.23
C VAL A 5 -48.47 -16.91 14.70
N THR A 6 -47.32 -17.14 15.35
CA THR A 6 -47.25 -17.27 16.81
C THR A 6 -46.10 -16.40 17.34
N VAL A 7 -46.42 -15.46 18.23
CA VAL A 7 -45.45 -14.64 18.97
C VAL A 7 -45.51 -15.07 20.43
N THR A 8 -44.34 -15.26 21.06
CA THR A 8 -44.25 -15.53 22.50
C THR A 8 -43.19 -14.63 23.12
N ALA A 9 -43.64 -13.61 23.85
CA ALA A 9 -42.79 -12.83 24.73
C ALA A 9 -42.90 -13.40 26.16
N ALA A 10 -41.79 -13.48 26.89
CA ALA A 10 -41.76 -13.90 28.28
C ALA A 10 -40.86 -12.95 29.07
N THR A 11 -41.48 -12.11 29.92
CA THR A 11 -40.78 -11.12 30.75
C THR A 11 -40.42 -11.73 32.10
N ALA A 12 -39.20 -11.49 32.59
CA ALA A 12 -38.82 -11.79 33.96
C ALA A 12 -38.08 -10.59 34.56
N VAL A 13 -38.71 -9.93 35.54
CA VAL A 13 -38.11 -8.89 36.39
C VAL A 13 -38.02 -9.45 37.79
N LEU A 14 -36.85 -9.37 38.42
CA LEU A 14 -36.69 -9.57 39.85
C LEU A 14 -35.66 -8.59 40.39
N ILE A 15 -36.03 -7.90 41.45
CA ILE A 15 -35.25 -6.86 42.13
C ILE A 15 -34.77 -7.43 43.46
N LEU A 16 -33.51 -7.19 43.82
CA LEU A 16 -33.01 -7.33 45.19
C LEU A 16 -32.25 -6.06 45.58
N ALA A 17 -32.43 -5.65 46.84
CA ALA A 17 -31.89 -4.40 47.38
C ALA A 17 -31.36 -4.61 48.81
N GLY A 18 -30.39 -3.79 49.21
CA GLY A 18 -29.73 -3.78 50.52
C GLY A 18 -28.36 -3.10 50.37
N CYS A 19 -28.07 -1.88 50.83
CA CYS A 19 -28.33 -1.14 52.08
C CYS A 19 -27.20 -1.26 53.11
N GLY A 20 -26.45 -0.16 53.28
CA GLY A 20 -25.98 0.30 54.59
C GLY A 20 -24.52 0.06 54.97
N GLY A 21 -23.83 1.13 55.41
CA GLY A 21 -22.54 1.06 56.08
C GLY A 21 -21.69 2.31 55.85
N GLY A 22 -21.63 3.23 56.82
CA GLY A 22 -20.82 4.45 56.70
C GLY A 22 -20.48 5.11 58.05
N SER A 23 -19.19 5.41 58.22
CA SER A 23 -18.56 6.27 59.23
C SER A 23 -17.15 6.59 58.68
N GLY A 24 -16.48 7.72 58.96
CA GLY A 24 -16.56 8.61 60.13
C GLY A 24 -15.24 8.48 60.90
N GLU A 25 -14.10 8.83 60.29
CA GLU A 25 -13.50 10.19 60.26
C GLU A 25 -12.68 10.52 61.52
N SER A 26 -11.38 10.79 61.35
CA SER A 26 -10.53 11.58 62.27
C SER A 26 -9.15 11.84 61.65
N ALA A 27 -8.67 13.08 61.67
CA ALA A 27 -7.33 13.46 61.20
C ALA A 27 -6.77 14.70 61.93
N PRO A 28 -5.45 14.70 62.25
CA PRO A 28 -4.63 15.91 62.45
C PRO A 28 -3.51 15.99 61.37
N ASN A 29 -3.07 17.11 60.76
CA ASN A 29 -3.23 18.55 61.01
C ASN A 29 -2.40 19.04 62.24
N VAL A 30 -1.35 19.89 62.19
CA VAL A 30 -0.53 20.65 61.19
C VAL A 30 0.66 21.33 61.97
N PRO A 31 1.60 22.18 61.43
CA PRO A 31 2.19 22.38 60.08
C PRO A 31 3.78 22.37 60.09
N PRO A 32 4.59 23.39 59.68
CA PRO A 32 5.39 23.33 58.42
C PRO A 32 6.90 23.78 58.52
N LEU A 33 7.51 24.05 57.34
CA LEU A 33 8.71 24.89 57.06
C LEU A 33 10.13 24.37 57.35
N VAL A 34 10.90 24.11 56.27
CA VAL A 34 12.23 24.72 56.00
C VAL A 34 12.33 25.00 54.48
N SER A 35 13.06 26.04 54.06
CA SER A 35 13.15 26.53 52.67
C SER A 35 14.42 26.09 51.91
N VAL A 36 14.45 26.38 50.59
CA VAL A 36 15.40 25.83 49.59
C VAL A 36 16.76 26.55 49.53
N SER A 37 17.86 25.80 49.40
CA SER A 37 19.18 26.14 48.78
C SER A 37 20.12 24.92 48.82
N THR A 38 21.07 24.64 47.90
CA THR A 38 21.37 25.12 46.52
C THR A 38 22.30 24.10 45.81
N THR A 39 22.36 24.11 44.48
CA THR A 39 23.36 23.41 43.63
C THR A 39 24.65 24.24 43.45
N PRO A 40 25.80 23.73 42.93
CA PRO A 40 26.00 22.75 41.83
C PRO A 40 26.85 21.51 42.26
N THR A 41 27.20 20.52 41.43
CA THR A 41 27.23 20.40 39.95
C THR A 41 26.88 18.98 39.52
N GLU A 42 25.96 18.81 38.56
CA GLU A 42 25.98 17.66 37.65
C GLU A 42 26.00 18.17 36.21
N THR A 43 26.93 17.65 35.41
CA THR A 43 26.99 17.94 33.98
C THR A 43 25.79 17.27 33.31
N ALA A 44 24.86 18.07 32.79
CA ALA A 44 23.75 17.55 32.01
C ALA A 44 24.28 16.82 30.78
N SER A 45 24.26 15.48 30.81
CA SER A 45 24.56 14.66 29.64
C SER A 45 23.48 14.93 28.60
N GLU A 46 23.85 15.51 27.47
CA GLU A 46 22.90 15.81 26.39
C GLU A 46 22.29 14.50 25.88
N THR A 47 21.02 14.25 26.21
CA THR A 47 20.23 13.21 25.56
C THR A 47 20.24 13.48 24.06
N PRO A 48 20.73 12.57 23.20
CA PRO A 48 20.73 12.79 21.77
C PRO A 48 19.30 12.99 21.30
N SER A 49 18.97 14.21 20.86
CA SER A 49 17.66 14.52 20.30
C SER A 49 17.54 13.74 18.98
N GLU A 50 16.74 12.67 18.98
CA GLU A 50 16.52 11.87 17.78
C GLU A 50 15.97 12.77 16.67
N THR A 51 16.84 13.13 15.73
CA THR A 51 16.43 13.85 14.53
C THR A 51 15.42 12.96 13.80
N PRO A 52 14.18 13.44 13.53
CA PRO A 52 13.15 12.61 12.91
C PRO A 52 13.67 12.01 11.61
N SER A 53 13.99 10.72 11.64
CA SER A 53 14.56 10.04 10.48
C SER A 53 13.53 10.10 9.35
N PRO A 54 13.92 10.54 8.14
CA PRO A 54 12.98 10.58 7.03
C PRO A 54 12.41 9.18 6.82
N PRO A 55 11.08 9.04 6.59
CA PRO A 55 10.44 7.73 6.51
C PRO A 55 11.17 6.86 5.49
N PRO A 56 11.39 5.56 5.77
CA PRO A 56 12.29 4.72 4.97
C PRO A 56 11.76 4.58 3.54
N THR A 57 12.28 5.41 2.63
CA THR A 57 11.88 5.36 1.22
C THR A 57 12.49 4.13 0.54
N ALA A 58 11.92 3.76 -0.61
CA ALA A 58 12.50 2.77 -1.48
C ALA A 58 13.71 3.36 -2.24
N LYS A 59 14.80 3.62 -1.50
CA LYS A 59 16.01 4.36 -1.94
C LYS A 59 16.55 3.96 -3.32
N VAL A 60 16.33 2.72 -3.75
CA VAL A 60 16.73 2.18 -5.06
C VAL A 60 16.06 2.92 -6.22
N ALA A 61 14.74 3.08 -6.17
CA ALA A 61 13.99 3.75 -7.22
C ALA A 61 14.30 5.26 -7.21
N ASP A 62 14.28 5.89 -6.04
CA ASP A 62 14.64 7.31 -5.89
C ASP A 62 16.04 7.61 -6.46
N THR A 63 17.03 6.77 -6.14
CA THR A 63 18.40 6.88 -6.68
C THR A 63 18.42 6.73 -8.20
N LEU A 64 17.59 5.86 -8.78
CA LEU A 64 17.46 5.73 -10.23
C LEU A 64 16.87 7.01 -10.85
N CYS A 65 15.80 7.61 -10.28
CA CYS A 65 15.28 8.91 -10.74
C CYS A 65 16.32 10.03 -10.67
N VAL A 66 17.12 10.08 -9.60
CA VAL A 66 18.19 11.08 -9.43
C VAL A 66 19.30 10.94 -10.47
N ARG A 67 19.66 9.70 -10.84
CA ARG A 67 20.75 9.42 -11.81
C ARG A 67 20.33 9.55 -13.27
N MET A 68 19.04 9.43 -13.59
CA MET A 68 18.55 9.51 -14.98
C MET A 68 18.87 10.84 -15.63
N ASN A 69 19.41 10.80 -16.85
CA ASN A 69 19.67 11.99 -17.65
C ASN A 69 18.36 12.70 -18.03
N GLN A 70 17.96 13.68 -17.22
CA GLN A 70 16.71 14.43 -17.40
C GLN A 70 16.66 15.17 -18.75
N SER A 71 17.81 15.63 -19.27
CA SER A 71 17.89 16.21 -20.62
C SER A 71 17.58 15.18 -21.72
N LEU A 72 18.07 13.94 -21.60
CA LEU A 72 17.72 12.85 -22.51
C LEU A 72 16.24 12.47 -22.38
N VAL A 73 15.67 12.41 -21.17
CA VAL A 73 14.23 12.18 -20.97
C VAL A 73 13.42 13.27 -21.69
N ARG A 74 13.81 14.54 -21.49
CA ARG A 74 13.14 15.72 -22.06
C ARG A 74 13.12 15.70 -23.59
N THR A 75 14.27 15.47 -24.22
CA THR A 75 14.38 15.43 -25.70
C THR A 75 13.74 14.16 -26.28
N THR A 76 13.92 13.01 -25.63
CA THR A 76 13.34 11.73 -26.09
C THR A 76 11.83 11.78 -26.08
N LEU A 77 11.20 12.29 -25.01
CA LEU A 77 9.74 12.40 -24.94
C LEU A 77 9.19 13.64 -25.65
N ALA A 78 10.03 14.65 -25.95
CA ALA A 78 9.65 15.96 -26.50
C ALA A 78 8.70 16.74 -25.57
N VAL A 79 9.07 16.82 -24.29
CA VAL A 79 8.31 17.45 -23.21
C VAL A 79 8.98 18.76 -22.76
N PRO A 80 8.24 19.76 -22.23
CA PRO A 80 8.80 21.08 -21.92
C PRO A 80 9.79 21.06 -20.74
N VAL A 81 9.53 20.23 -19.74
CA VAL A 81 10.31 20.12 -18.51
C VAL A 81 10.37 18.66 -18.06
N VAL A 82 11.40 18.32 -17.31
CA VAL A 82 11.49 17.10 -16.51
C VAL A 82 11.91 17.52 -15.11
N THR A 83 11.15 17.14 -14.10
CA THR A 83 11.51 17.34 -12.69
C THR A 83 11.26 16.06 -11.91
N ILE A 84 12.10 15.75 -10.92
CA ILE A 84 11.80 14.67 -9.98
C ILE A 84 10.58 15.09 -9.17
N GLN A 85 9.57 14.23 -9.11
CA GLN A 85 8.37 14.41 -8.29
C GLN A 85 8.48 13.43 -7.12
N PRO A 86 8.91 13.89 -5.92
CA PRO A 86 8.91 13.05 -4.73
C PRO A 86 7.48 12.62 -4.45
N LYS A 87 7.22 11.32 -4.59
CA LYS A 87 5.91 10.74 -4.31
C LYS A 87 6.02 9.94 -3.01
N ALA A 88 5.10 10.17 -2.09
CA ALA A 88 4.89 9.21 -1.01
C ALA A 88 4.60 7.82 -1.63
N VAL A 89 5.34 6.82 -1.15
CA VAL A 89 5.04 5.39 -1.36
C VAL A 89 3.52 5.24 -1.10
N PRO A 90 2.73 4.70 -2.05
CA PRO A 90 2.88 3.31 -2.47
C PRO A 90 3.73 3.09 -3.71
N ALA A 91 4.47 1.98 -3.66
CA ALA A 91 5.00 1.23 -4.78
C ALA A 91 3.88 0.80 -5.76
N GLU A 92 4.24 0.30 -6.94
CA GLU A 92 3.30 -0.49 -7.75
C GLU A 92 3.25 -1.90 -7.16
N ILE A 93 2.37 -2.06 -6.18
CA ILE A 93 2.13 -3.31 -5.47
C ILE A 93 1.33 -4.23 -6.41
N GLY A 94 2.06 -5.10 -7.12
CA GLY A 94 1.59 -5.93 -8.22
C GLY A 94 2.47 -7.16 -8.43
N LEU A 95 2.26 -7.91 -9.51
CA LEU A 95 3.13 -9.05 -9.84
C LEU A 95 3.77 -8.87 -11.23
N PRO A 96 5.11 -8.71 -11.30
CA PRO A 96 6.05 -8.46 -10.19
C PRO A 96 5.83 -7.08 -9.54
N SER A 97 6.18 -6.94 -8.25
CA SER A 97 6.05 -5.68 -7.50
C SER A 97 7.24 -4.76 -7.75
N PHE A 98 6.97 -3.46 -7.98
CA PHE A 98 8.00 -2.46 -8.25
C PHE A 98 7.97 -1.31 -7.25
N ASP A 99 9.12 -1.03 -6.63
CA ASP A 99 9.38 0.27 -6.01
C ASP A 99 9.49 1.33 -7.11
N ILE A 100 8.70 2.41 -7.03
CA ILE A 100 8.58 3.41 -8.09
C ILE A 100 8.91 4.81 -7.59
N CYS A 101 9.76 5.50 -8.36
CA CYS A 101 9.91 6.95 -8.33
C CYS A 101 9.26 7.59 -9.58
N GLN A 102 9.00 8.91 -9.54
CA GLN A 102 8.33 9.61 -10.64
C GLN A 102 9.10 10.86 -11.09
N LEU A 103 9.09 11.10 -12.39
CA LEU A 103 9.52 12.33 -13.03
C LEU A 103 8.29 13.02 -13.66
N ALA A 104 7.95 14.22 -13.20
CA ALA A 104 6.91 15.03 -13.83
C ALA A 104 7.41 15.58 -15.17
N LEU A 105 6.55 15.55 -16.19
CA LEU A 105 6.89 15.92 -17.57
C LEU A 105 6.22 17.25 -18.01
N SER A 106 5.59 17.96 -17.08
CA SER A 106 5.07 19.31 -17.28
C SER A 106 5.09 20.09 -15.96
N THR A 107 4.79 21.39 -16.02
CA THR A 107 4.64 22.27 -14.83
C THR A 107 3.31 22.11 -14.11
N ASN A 108 2.38 21.29 -14.63
CA ASN A 108 1.10 21.01 -13.99
C ASN A 108 1.27 19.84 -12.99
N PRO A 109 0.91 19.99 -11.69
CA PRO A 109 0.99 18.90 -10.70
C PRO A 109 0.21 17.64 -11.08
N SER A 110 -0.86 17.77 -11.87
CA SER A 110 -1.67 16.68 -12.43
C SER A 110 -1.28 16.30 -13.86
N GLY A 111 -0.07 16.68 -14.29
CA GLY A 111 0.45 16.45 -15.64
C GLY A 111 0.90 15.00 -15.92
N PRO A 112 1.36 14.72 -17.15
CA PRO A 112 1.96 13.43 -17.47
C PRO A 112 3.25 13.20 -16.68
N VAL A 113 3.48 11.95 -16.26
CA VAL A 113 4.67 11.52 -15.53
C VAL A 113 5.38 10.37 -16.26
N LEU A 114 6.71 10.30 -16.13
CA LEU A 114 7.47 9.08 -16.38
C LEU A 114 7.73 8.40 -15.03
N ARG A 115 7.45 7.11 -14.94
CA ARG A 115 7.63 6.25 -13.77
C ARG A 115 8.80 5.33 -14.02
N LEU A 116 9.66 5.18 -13.01
CA LEU A 116 10.78 4.25 -13.05
C LEU A 116 10.63 3.29 -11.87
N GLY A 117 10.39 2.03 -12.20
CA GLY A 117 10.20 0.93 -11.27
C GLY A 117 11.42 0.03 -11.19
N VAL A 118 11.77 -0.41 -9.98
CA VAL A 118 12.76 -1.47 -9.74
C VAL A 118 12.08 -2.56 -8.90
N SER A 119 12.28 -3.84 -9.24
CA SER A 119 11.58 -4.93 -8.55
C SER A 119 11.95 -4.98 -7.07
N VAL A 120 10.94 -5.11 -6.21
CA VAL A 120 11.10 -5.19 -4.74
C VAL A 120 11.94 -6.42 -4.38
N LEU A 121 11.47 -7.58 -4.82
CA LEU A 121 12.17 -8.85 -4.67
C LEU A 121 13.18 -9.06 -5.81
N PRO A 122 14.17 -9.95 -5.63
CA PRO A 122 14.96 -10.49 -6.72
C PRO A 122 14.08 -11.10 -7.82
N SER A 123 14.58 -11.16 -9.04
CA SER A 123 13.86 -11.63 -10.22
C SER A 123 14.80 -12.30 -11.21
N THR A 124 14.24 -13.21 -12.00
CA THR A 124 14.93 -14.09 -12.93
C THR A 124 14.42 -13.92 -14.36
N LYS A 125 15.01 -14.68 -15.30
CA LYS A 125 14.50 -14.79 -16.67
C LYS A 125 13.12 -15.46 -16.75
N ALA A 126 12.76 -16.30 -15.78
CA ALA A 126 11.42 -16.88 -15.70
C ALA A 126 10.39 -15.80 -15.34
N ASP A 127 10.70 -14.92 -14.39
CA ASP A 127 9.81 -13.83 -13.96
C ASP A 127 9.62 -12.79 -15.07
N LEU A 128 10.67 -12.48 -15.83
CA LEU A 128 10.58 -11.66 -17.05
C LEU A 128 9.62 -12.28 -18.07
N SER A 129 9.70 -13.60 -18.27
CA SER A 129 8.84 -14.34 -19.19
C SER A 129 7.39 -14.35 -18.73
N ALA A 130 7.16 -14.62 -17.43
CA ALA A 130 5.83 -14.59 -16.81
C ALA A 130 5.19 -13.20 -16.89
N ALA A 131 5.94 -12.13 -16.62
CA ALA A 131 5.47 -10.76 -16.77
C ALA A 131 5.08 -10.44 -18.24
N ARG A 132 5.87 -10.90 -19.22
CA ARG A 132 5.53 -10.77 -20.65
C ARG A 132 4.28 -11.55 -21.02
N GLN A 133 4.13 -12.79 -20.54
CA GLN A 133 2.94 -13.62 -20.78
C GLN A 133 1.68 -13.02 -20.17
N ALA A 134 1.76 -12.55 -18.91
CA ALA A 134 0.67 -11.85 -18.24
C ALA A 134 0.25 -10.58 -19.00
N TYR A 135 1.21 -9.81 -19.53
CA TYR A 135 0.89 -8.66 -20.37
C TYR A 135 0.23 -9.07 -21.70
N VAL A 136 0.73 -10.10 -22.41
CA VAL A 136 0.10 -10.59 -23.65
C VAL A 136 -1.35 -11.04 -23.42
N ALA A 137 -1.66 -11.63 -22.27
CA ALA A 137 -3.02 -12.03 -21.92
C ALA A 137 -4.01 -10.85 -21.79
N THR A 138 -3.54 -9.60 -21.62
CA THR A 138 -4.41 -8.41 -21.53
C THR A 138 -5.07 -8.01 -22.85
N LYS A 139 -4.70 -8.63 -23.98
CA LYS A 139 -5.08 -8.22 -25.35
C LYS A 139 -4.64 -6.79 -25.70
N GLY A 140 -3.60 -6.28 -25.04
CA GLY A 140 -2.96 -4.99 -25.34
C GLY A 140 -2.13 -5.01 -26.63
N GLU A 141 -1.35 -3.95 -26.82
CA GLU A 141 -0.40 -3.81 -27.92
C GLU A 141 0.62 -4.97 -27.92
N PRO A 142 0.87 -5.65 -29.07
CA PRO A 142 1.86 -6.73 -29.14
C PRO A 142 3.27 -6.29 -28.71
N PRO A 143 3.82 -6.83 -27.59
CA PRO A 143 5.07 -6.35 -27.03
C PRO A 143 6.28 -6.83 -27.85
N ARG A 144 7.07 -5.89 -28.38
CA ARG A 144 8.33 -6.22 -29.07
C ARG A 144 9.43 -6.56 -28.08
N THR A 145 10.43 -7.31 -28.54
CA THR A 145 11.63 -7.64 -27.74
C THR A 145 12.51 -6.40 -27.56
N LEU A 146 13.08 -6.23 -26.36
CA LEU A 146 13.94 -5.11 -25.99
C LEU A 146 15.36 -5.59 -25.69
N ALA A 147 16.34 -5.00 -26.36
CA ALA A 147 17.77 -5.20 -26.10
C ALA A 147 18.27 -4.20 -25.03
N ALA A 148 17.92 -4.49 -23.77
CA ALA A 148 18.44 -3.81 -22.58
C ALA A 148 18.74 -4.86 -21.49
N GLY A 149 19.86 -4.69 -20.78
CA GLY A 149 20.32 -5.64 -19.77
C GLY A 149 20.45 -7.07 -20.31
N GLN A 150 19.81 -8.02 -19.64
CA GLN A 150 19.76 -9.44 -20.01
C GLN A 150 18.59 -9.79 -20.95
N GLY A 151 17.88 -8.78 -21.46
CA GLY A 151 16.69 -8.90 -22.30
C GLY A 151 15.45 -8.28 -21.64
N GLY A 152 14.46 -7.96 -22.47
CA GLY A 152 13.20 -7.36 -22.04
C GLY A 152 12.11 -7.35 -23.11
N TYR A 153 11.04 -6.60 -22.86
CA TYR A 153 10.00 -6.28 -23.82
C TYR A 153 9.53 -4.82 -23.72
N VAL A 154 8.97 -4.29 -24.81
CA VAL A 154 8.61 -2.86 -24.96
C VAL A 154 7.30 -2.66 -25.74
N THR A 155 6.58 -1.60 -25.38
CA THR A 155 5.30 -1.13 -25.94
C THR A 155 5.34 0.39 -26.17
N SER A 156 4.25 0.98 -26.67
CA SER A 156 4.08 2.43 -26.77
C SER A 156 3.94 3.16 -25.43
N LYS A 157 3.79 2.46 -24.31
CA LYS A 157 3.59 3.08 -22.97
C LYS A 157 4.65 2.68 -21.94
N PHE A 158 5.36 1.57 -22.16
CA PHE A 158 6.38 1.12 -21.21
C PHE A 158 7.43 0.20 -21.83
N ALA A 159 8.54 0.05 -21.13
CA ALA A 159 9.55 -0.99 -21.29
C ALA A 159 9.73 -1.77 -19.96
N VAL A 160 9.95 -3.08 -20.04
CA VAL A 160 10.35 -3.94 -18.91
C VAL A 160 11.56 -4.76 -19.31
N PHE A 161 12.62 -4.77 -18.50
CA PHE A 161 13.83 -5.55 -18.74
C PHE A 161 14.44 -6.13 -17.47
N LEU A 162 15.22 -7.20 -17.60
CA LEU A 162 15.97 -7.81 -16.51
C LEU A 162 17.42 -7.30 -16.51
N LEU A 163 17.95 -6.90 -15.36
CA LEU A 163 19.35 -6.53 -15.20
C LEU A 163 19.87 -6.99 -13.84
N GLY A 164 21.02 -7.67 -13.82
CA GLY A 164 21.51 -8.36 -12.63
C GLY A 164 20.51 -9.43 -12.17
N ASN A 165 19.92 -9.21 -11.00
CA ASN A 165 18.85 -10.01 -10.41
C ASN A 165 17.58 -9.19 -10.13
N ARG A 166 17.33 -8.08 -10.84
CA ARG A 166 16.13 -7.23 -10.67
C ARG A 166 15.47 -6.91 -12.00
N LEU A 167 14.14 -6.83 -12.00
CA LEU A 167 13.38 -6.28 -13.12
C LEU A 167 13.31 -4.76 -12.98
N PHE A 168 13.41 -4.08 -14.11
CA PHE A 168 13.27 -2.64 -14.25
C PHE A 168 12.09 -2.33 -15.17
N LYS A 169 11.22 -1.41 -14.75
CA LYS A 169 10.05 -0.93 -15.50
C LYS A 169 10.23 0.57 -15.79
N VAL A 170 10.00 0.98 -17.03
CA VAL A 170 9.98 2.39 -17.44
C VAL A 170 8.63 2.64 -18.11
N GLU A 171 7.74 3.41 -17.50
CA GLU A 171 6.34 3.60 -17.95
C GLU A 171 5.96 5.08 -17.97
N GLY A 172 5.16 5.54 -18.93
CA GLY A 172 4.71 6.92 -18.97
C GLY A 172 3.66 7.21 -20.05
N PRO A 173 3.64 8.42 -20.63
CA PRO A 173 2.70 8.77 -21.70
C PRO A 173 2.95 7.94 -22.97
N ALA A 174 1.92 7.83 -23.81
CA ALA A 174 2.03 7.12 -25.09
C ALA A 174 3.08 7.78 -26.01
N ALA A 175 4.03 6.99 -26.49
CA ALA A 175 5.14 7.38 -27.34
C ALA A 175 5.50 6.23 -28.30
N THR A 176 6.49 6.43 -29.19
CA THR A 176 6.97 5.32 -30.02
C THR A 176 7.78 4.32 -29.19
N GLN A 177 7.71 3.02 -29.54
CA GLN A 177 8.49 1.98 -28.86
C GLN A 177 10.00 2.33 -28.83
N THR A 178 10.53 2.94 -29.89
CA THR A 178 11.93 3.40 -29.96
C THR A 178 12.28 4.41 -28.86
N LYS A 179 11.36 5.30 -28.48
CA LYS A 179 11.57 6.23 -27.34
C LYS A 179 11.69 5.43 -26.03
N TYR A 180 10.84 4.43 -25.81
CA TYR A 180 10.95 3.55 -24.64
C TYR A 180 12.19 2.64 -24.64
N VAL A 181 12.70 2.22 -25.81
CA VAL A 181 14.01 1.55 -25.92
C VAL A 181 15.13 2.45 -25.42
N VAL A 182 15.19 3.71 -25.86
CA VAL A 182 16.21 4.69 -25.42
C VAL A 182 16.12 4.96 -23.91
N LEU A 183 14.91 5.15 -23.38
CA LEU A 183 14.71 5.38 -21.93
C LEU A 183 15.08 4.15 -21.09
N ALA A 184 14.82 2.94 -21.58
CA ALA A 184 15.23 1.70 -20.91
C ALA A 184 16.75 1.48 -20.95
N GLN A 185 17.42 1.85 -22.05
CA GLN A 185 18.88 1.81 -22.17
C GLN A 185 19.57 2.85 -21.28
N GLU A 186 18.95 4.02 -21.06
CA GLU A 186 19.38 4.98 -20.04
C GLU A 186 19.22 4.39 -18.64
N ALA A 187 18.04 3.88 -18.29
CA ALA A 187 17.78 3.28 -16.98
C ALA A 187 18.74 2.11 -16.67
N ALA A 188 19.02 1.26 -17.67
CA ALA A 188 19.99 0.16 -17.55
C ALA A 188 21.42 0.65 -17.30
N ARG A 189 21.81 1.82 -17.85
CA ARG A 189 23.13 2.43 -17.61
C ARG A 189 23.24 2.99 -16.19
N GLN A 190 22.19 3.66 -15.72
CA GLN A 190 22.16 4.30 -14.40
C GLN A 190 21.94 3.32 -13.22
N ALA A 191 21.49 2.10 -13.53
CA ALA A 191 21.25 1.04 -12.57
C ALA A 191 22.53 0.40 -11.97
N ALA A 192 23.71 0.67 -12.54
CA ALA A 192 24.98 0.17 -12.00
C ALA A 192 25.26 0.74 -10.60
N GLY A 193 25.51 -0.12 -9.61
CA GLY A 193 25.75 0.32 -8.23
C GLY A 193 24.58 1.07 -7.61
N LEU A 194 23.33 0.70 -7.93
CA LEU A 194 22.18 1.06 -7.09
C LEU A 194 22.28 0.32 -5.74
N PRO A 195 21.77 0.89 -4.63
CA PRO A 195 21.71 0.21 -3.35
C PRO A 195 20.73 -0.97 -3.41
N GLU A 196 20.81 -1.86 -2.42
CA GLU A 196 19.79 -2.89 -2.24
C GLU A 196 18.47 -2.29 -1.71
N ALA A 197 17.33 -2.86 -2.13
CA ALA A 197 16.03 -2.44 -1.63
C ALA A 197 15.84 -2.93 -0.19
N ALA A 198 15.44 -2.04 0.71
CA ALA A 198 15.02 -2.44 2.06
C ALA A 198 13.91 -3.50 1.93
N PRO A 199 14.05 -4.71 2.50
CA PRO A 199 13.03 -5.75 2.36
C PRO A 199 11.75 -5.36 3.10
N LEU A 200 11.89 -4.71 4.25
CA LEU A 200 10.79 -4.34 5.13
C LEU A 200 10.67 -2.81 5.23
N ILE A 201 9.57 -2.28 4.70
CA ILE A 201 9.03 -0.95 5.02
C ILE A 201 7.71 -1.25 5.73
N THR A 202 7.71 -1.12 7.06
CA THR A 202 6.62 -1.58 7.95
C THR A 202 6.01 -0.44 8.75
N ARG A 203 4.71 -0.54 9.04
CA ARG A 203 3.99 0.36 9.96
C ARG A 203 3.29 -0.43 11.08
N PRO A 204 3.35 0.00 12.35
CA PRO A 204 2.66 -0.66 13.47
C PRO A 204 1.15 -0.87 13.23
N GLU A 205 0.51 0.07 12.52
CA GLU A 205 -0.89 -0.02 12.13
C GLU A 205 -1.16 -1.27 11.27
N CYS A 206 -0.24 -1.64 10.39
CA CYS A 206 -0.38 -2.76 9.47
C CYS A 206 -0.13 -4.12 10.12
N GLU A 207 0.65 -4.24 11.20
CA GLU A 207 1.03 -5.55 11.75
C GLU A 207 -0.14 -6.42 12.21
N ARG A 208 -1.24 -5.79 12.63
CA ARG A 208 -2.53 -6.47 12.93
C ARG A 208 -3.05 -7.34 11.76
N GLY A 209 -2.67 -7.00 10.53
CA GLY A 209 -3.06 -7.74 9.33
C GLY A 209 -2.11 -8.88 8.97
N THR A 210 -0.86 -8.89 9.44
CA THR A 210 0.22 -9.73 8.89
C THR A 210 -0.09 -11.23 8.91
N SER A 211 -0.55 -11.78 10.05
CA SER A 211 -0.88 -13.22 10.13
C SER A 211 -2.09 -13.62 9.26
N ALA A 212 -3.03 -12.70 9.02
CA ALA A 212 -4.15 -12.96 8.11
C ALA A 212 -3.75 -12.76 6.64
N ALA A 213 -2.85 -11.81 6.34
CA ALA A 213 -2.26 -11.63 5.02
C ALA A 213 -1.47 -12.87 4.58
N ALA A 214 -0.72 -13.49 5.50
CA ALA A 214 0.00 -14.74 5.23
C ALA A 214 -0.94 -15.89 4.81
N LYS A 215 -2.15 -15.99 5.38
CA LYS A 215 -3.18 -16.96 4.97
C LYS A 215 -3.72 -16.67 3.56
N VAL A 216 -4.08 -15.42 3.29
CA VAL A 216 -4.56 -14.97 1.97
C VAL A 216 -3.52 -15.21 0.87
N MET A 217 -2.24 -14.95 1.17
CA MET A 217 -1.13 -15.17 0.21
C MET A 217 -0.65 -16.63 0.13
N GLY A 218 -0.99 -17.47 1.12
CA GLY A 218 -0.52 -18.84 1.27
C GLY A 218 0.92 -18.99 1.83
N ALA A 219 1.57 -17.89 2.20
CA ALA A 219 2.91 -17.85 2.77
C ALA A 219 3.17 -16.50 3.48
N GLU A 220 4.14 -16.46 4.40
CA GLU A 220 4.60 -15.23 5.03
C GLU A 220 5.21 -14.24 4.04
N ALA A 221 5.14 -12.95 4.38
CA ALA A 221 5.62 -11.87 3.52
C ALA A 221 7.17 -11.84 3.44
N MET A 222 7.71 -11.97 2.22
CA MET A 222 9.14 -11.82 1.94
C MET A 222 9.58 -10.35 1.93
N ALA A 223 8.64 -9.44 1.63
CA ALA A 223 8.86 -8.00 1.69
C ALA A 223 7.59 -7.26 2.15
N ARG A 224 7.78 -6.08 2.74
CA ARG A 224 6.72 -5.18 3.22
C ARG A 224 6.83 -3.80 2.60
N ARG A 225 5.70 -3.22 2.22
CA ARG A 225 5.56 -1.92 1.54
C ARG A 225 4.40 -1.12 2.11
N ASP A 226 4.46 -0.90 3.42
CA ASP A 226 3.50 -0.09 4.14
C ASP A 226 3.82 1.40 4.01
N SER A 227 2.80 2.25 3.95
CA SER A 227 2.95 3.68 3.76
C SER A 227 1.66 4.44 4.11
N GLN A 228 1.50 5.66 3.56
CA GLN A 228 0.37 6.53 3.85
C GLN A 228 0.04 7.37 2.61
N THR A 229 -1.24 7.59 2.32
CA THR A 229 -1.69 8.47 1.24
C THR A 229 -1.39 9.94 1.60
N PRO A 230 -1.34 10.86 0.61
CA PRO A 230 -1.28 12.30 0.89
C PRO A 230 -2.45 12.85 1.71
N ALA A 231 -3.55 12.09 1.83
CA ALA A 231 -4.71 12.42 2.67
C ALA A 231 -4.62 11.81 4.08
N GLY A 232 -3.52 11.13 4.43
CA GLY A 232 -3.27 10.55 5.74
C GLY A 232 -3.78 9.11 5.92
N ASP A 233 -4.42 8.50 4.91
CA ASP A 233 -4.94 7.13 5.02
C ASP A 233 -3.80 6.10 4.95
N VAL A 234 -3.82 5.07 5.81
CA VAL A 234 -2.75 4.05 5.84
C VAL A 234 -2.85 3.11 4.64
N VAL A 235 -1.71 2.80 4.03
CA VAL A 235 -1.57 1.76 3.01
C VAL A 235 -0.71 0.64 3.58
N CYS A 236 -1.13 -0.61 3.44
CA CYS A 236 -0.35 -1.78 3.85
C CYS A 236 -0.04 -2.65 2.63
N GLY A 237 1.13 -3.28 2.61
CA GLY A 237 1.60 -4.07 1.46
C GLY A 237 2.43 -5.27 1.87
N TRP A 238 1.92 -6.47 1.62
CA TRP A 238 2.61 -7.74 1.85
C TRP A 238 2.94 -8.39 0.50
N ILE A 239 4.19 -8.84 0.33
CA ILE A 239 4.72 -9.30 -0.96
C ILE A 239 5.46 -10.62 -0.76
N THR A 240 5.12 -11.63 -1.56
CA THR A 240 5.90 -12.87 -1.75
C THR A 240 6.35 -12.98 -3.21
N ALA A 241 7.12 -14.02 -3.55
CA ALA A 241 7.58 -14.24 -4.93
C ALA A 241 6.43 -14.52 -5.94
N THR A 242 5.25 -14.97 -5.49
CA THR A 242 4.15 -15.39 -6.37
C THR A 242 2.76 -14.87 -5.98
N SER A 243 2.67 -14.14 -4.86
CA SER A 243 1.44 -13.58 -4.32
C SER A 243 1.70 -12.24 -3.64
N VAL A 244 0.72 -11.36 -3.70
CA VAL A 244 0.76 -10.00 -3.18
C VAL A 244 -0.59 -9.66 -2.58
N LEU A 245 -0.60 -9.00 -1.43
CA LEU A 245 -1.78 -8.44 -0.81
C LEU A 245 -1.53 -6.98 -0.47
N SER A 246 -2.49 -6.12 -0.80
CA SER A 246 -2.42 -4.68 -0.52
C SER A 246 -3.73 -4.15 0.04
N THR A 247 -3.64 -3.12 0.87
CA THR A 247 -4.80 -2.36 1.34
C THR A 247 -4.57 -0.88 1.15
N THR A 248 -5.55 -0.18 0.60
CA THR A 248 -5.49 1.26 0.37
C THR A 248 -6.86 1.87 0.59
N ALA A 249 -6.91 3.13 1.02
CA ALA A 249 -8.13 3.93 0.93
C ALA A 249 -8.07 4.92 -0.24
N ARG A 250 -9.24 5.33 -0.71
CA ARG A 250 -9.46 6.45 -1.63
C ARG A 250 -10.61 7.31 -1.12
N ARG A 251 -10.50 8.62 -1.31
CA ARG A 251 -11.62 9.55 -1.10
C ARG A 251 -12.43 9.67 -2.38
N VAL A 252 -13.74 9.56 -2.27
CA VAL A 252 -14.74 9.51 -3.34
C VAL A 252 -15.94 10.34 -2.89
N PRO A 253 -16.29 11.46 -3.53
CA PRO A 253 -17.29 12.40 -3.02
C PRO A 253 -18.70 11.83 -2.77
N ASP A 254 -19.05 10.74 -3.44
CA ASP A 254 -20.21 9.91 -3.15
C ASP A 254 -19.75 8.44 -3.10
N ALA A 255 -19.40 7.99 -1.89
CA ALA A 255 -18.96 6.62 -1.68
C ALA A 255 -20.10 5.61 -1.78
N GLU A 256 -21.36 6.00 -1.52
CA GLU A 256 -22.50 5.07 -1.57
C GLU A 256 -22.88 4.73 -3.01
N ALA A 257 -23.01 5.72 -3.89
CA ALA A 257 -23.24 5.48 -5.31
C ALA A 257 -22.07 4.71 -5.95
N ALA A 258 -20.83 4.95 -5.50
CA ALA A 258 -19.66 4.20 -5.96
C ALA A 258 -19.68 2.72 -5.56
N MET A 259 -20.37 2.35 -4.47
CA MET A 259 -20.59 0.94 -4.11
C MET A 259 -21.65 0.24 -4.96
N ALA A 260 -22.50 0.98 -5.70
CA ALA A 260 -23.64 0.41 -6.42
C ALA A 260 -23.25 -0.64 -7.49
N THR A 261 -22.05 -0.55 -8.08
CA THR A 261 -21.52 -1.58 -8.99
C THR A 261 -21.07 -2.83 -8.24
N VAL A 262 -20.42 -2.66 -7.08
CA VAL A 262 -19.95 -3.78 -6.23
C VAL A 262 -21.15 -4.52 -5.63
N ARG A 263 -22.15 -3.79 -5.14
CA ARG A 263 -23.44 -4.27 -4.63
C ARG A 263 -24.24 -5.11 -5.65
N LYS A 264 -24.01 -4.89 -6.96
CA LYS A 264 -24.73 -5.56 -8.06
C LYS A 264 -23.92 -6.64 -8.78
N ALA A 265 -22.63 -6.82 -8.46
CA ALA A 265 -21.82 -7.85 -9.10
C ALA A 265 -22.24 -9.25 -8.62
N PRO A 266 -22.45 -10.23 -9.51
CA PRO A 266 -23.02 -11.54 -9.15
C PRO A 266 -22.10 -12.40 -8.28
N THR A 267 -20.83 -12.04 -8.18
CA THR A 267 -19.80 -12.70 -7.36
C THR A 267 -19.59 -11.98 -6.02
N SER A 268 -20.34 -10.92 -5.73
CA SER A 268 -20.15 -10.05 -4.58
C SER A 268 -20.82 -10.63 -3.32
N GLN A 269 -20.02 -11.05 -2.35
CA GLN A 269 -20.49 -11.54 -1.06
C GLN A 269 -20.44 -10.41 -0.02
N SER A 270 -21.59 -10.07 0.57
CA SER A 270 -21.68 -9.07 1.64
C SER A 270 -20.91 -9.49 2.89
N VAL A 271 -20.22 -8.55 3.53
CA VAL A 271 -19.45 -8.75 4.77
C VAL A 271 -19.68 -7.59 5.75
N PRO A 272 -19.77 -7.86 7.07
CA PRO A 272 -20.06 -6.83 8.08
C PRO A 272 -18.82 -5.97 8.40
N LEU A 273 -18.47 -5.07 7.48
CA LEU A 273 -17.28 -4.22 7.54
C LEU A 273 -17.62 -2.78 7.18
N GLY A 274 -17.18 -1.83 8.01
CA GLY A 274 -17.55 -0.42 7.84
C GLY A 274 -19.05 -0.22 7.88
N ASP A 275 -19.55 0.67 7.04
CA ASP A 275 -20.99 0.87 6.86
C ASP A 275 -21.59 -0.10 5.84
N GLU A 276 -20.75 -0.63 4.95
CA GLU A 276 -21.10 -1.51 3.84
C GLU A 276 -19.82 -2.15 3.29
N GLY A 277 -19.74 -3.48 3.25
CA GLY A 277 -18.56 -4.20 2.79
C GLY A 277 -18.90 -5.39 1.91
N TYR A 278 -18.02 -5.67 0.94
CA TYR A 278 -18.13 -6.84 0.05
C TYR A 278 -16.77 -7.50 -0.18
N VAL A 279 -16.80 -8.81 -0.45
CA VAL A 279 -15.68 -9.57 -1.05
C VAL A 279 -16.16 -10.15 -2.38
N ASP A 280 -15.44 -9.86 -3.47
CA ASP A 280 -15.67 -10.46 -4.77
C ASP A 280 -15.07 -11.89 -4.81
N THR A 281 -15.95 -12.89 -4.81
CA THR A 281 -15.59 -14.32 -4.81
C THR A 281 -14.85 -14.79 -6.06
N ALA A 282 -14.84 -14.02 -7.17
CA ALA A 282 -14.06 -14.36 -8.37
C ALA A 282 -12.64 -13.80 -8.36
N THR A 283 -12.36 -12.76 -7.55
CA THR A 283 -11.04 -12.09 -7.52
C THR A 283 -10.42 -11.98 -6.12
N GLY A 284 -11.11 -12.45 -5.08
CA GLY A 284 -10.70 -12.25 -3.69
C GLY A 284 -10.65 -10.78 -3.26
N ARG A 285 -11.17 -9.83 -4.05
CA ARG A 285 -11.06 -8.40 -3.74
C ARG A 285 -12.07 -7.99 -2.68
N GLY A 286 -11.59 -7.48 -1.55
CA GLY A 286 -12.42 -6.78 -0.57
C GLY A 286 -12.64 -5.32 -0.99
N THR A 287 -13.84 -4.80 -0.75
CA THR A 287 -14.16 -3.36 -0.87
C THR A 287 -15.05 -2.95 0.30
N ILE A 288 -14.67 -1.92 1.04
CA ILE A 288 -15.34 -1.45 2.27
C ILE A 288 -15.64 0.04 2.13
N ARG A 289 -16.89 0.44 2.32
CA ARG A 289 -17.29 1.85 2.46
C ARG A 289 -17.26 2.27 3.92
N VAL A 290 -16.78 3.49 4.17
CA VAL A 290 -16.78 4.12 5.49
C VAL A 290 -17.23 5.56 5.35
N GLY A 291 -18.29 5.93 6.05
CA GLY A 291 -18.92 7.23 5.90
C GLY A 291 -19.47 7.46 4.48
N THR A 292 -19.54 8.75 4.13
CA THR A 292 -20.01 9.22 2.83
C THR A 292 -18.89 9.43 1.80
N ASP A 293 -17.63 9.55 2.24
CA ASP A 293 -16.53 10.04 1.41
C ASP A 293 -15.39 9.04 1.17
N LYS A 294 -15.37 7.88 1.83
CA LYS A 294 -14.18 6.99 1.89
C LYS A 294 -14.52 5.55 1.49
N ILE A 295 -13.70 4.98 0.61
CA ILE A 295 -13.70 3.55 0.28
C ILE A 295 -12.30 2.98 0.50
N ALA A 296 -12.21 1.86 1.21
CA ALA A 296 -11.01 1.04 1.31
C ALA A 296 -11.09 -0.17 0.38
N ASP A 297 -10.04 -0.41 -0.38
CA ASP A 297 -9.84 -1.59 -1.22
C ASP A 297 -8.85 -2.54 -0.55
N LEU A 298 -9.14 -3.84 -0.61
CA LEU A 298 -8.28 -4.92 -0.17
C LEU A 298 -8.01 -5.80 -1.39
N VAL A 299 -6.82 -5.72 -1.98
CA VAL A 299 -6.53 -6.27 -3.31
C VAL A 299 -5.46 -7.36 -3.22
N PRO A 300 -5.83 -8.64 -3.38
CA PRO A 300 -4.88 -9.72 -3.61
C PRO A 300 -4.55 -9.88 -5.10
N LEU A 301 -3.32 -10.30 -5.39
CA LEU A 301 -2.84 -10.64 -6.72
C LEU A 301 -1.97 -11.92 -6.65
N PRO A 302 -2.23 -12.96 -7.46
CA PRO A 302 -3.32 -13.09 -8.42
C PRO A 302 -4.65 -13.43 -7.71
N GLY A 303 -5.68 -12.62 -7.93
CA GLY A 303 -6.94 -12.70 -7.19
C GLY A 303 -7.66 -14.05 -7.27
N THR A 304 -7.49 -14.79 -8.37
CA THR A 304 -8.14 -16.10 -8.62
C THR A 304 -7.59 -17.26 -7.77
N LYS A 305 -6.65 -17.02 -6.85
CA LYS A 305 -6.08 -18.04 -5.94
C LYS A 305 -6.53 -17.91 -4.47
N VAL A 306 -7.28 -16.87 -4.13
CA VAL A 306 -7.64 -16.57 -2.74
C VAL A 306 -8.93 -17.27 -2.33
N LYS A 307 -8.96 -17.88 -1.13
CA LYS A 307 -10.21 -18.37 -0.54
C LYS A 307 -10.98 -17.21 0.07
N THR A 308 -12.30 -17.17 -0.13
CA THR A 308 -13.16 -16.11 0.43
C THR A 308 -12.98 -15.98 1.93
N ASP A 309 -13.00 -17.07 2.70
CA ASP A 309 -12.96 -17.03 4.17
C ASP A 309 -11.63 -16.45 4.71
N ASP A 310 -10.49 -16.80 4.09
CA ASP A 310 -9.19 -16.22 4.44
C ASP A 310 -9.20 -14.70 4.18
N MET A 311 -9.86 -14.26 3.11
CA MET A 311 -10.01 -12.84 2.80
C MET A 311 -10.97 -12.12 3.74
N VAL A 312 -12.09 -12.75 4.14
CA VAL A 312 -13.02 -12.19 5.14
C VAL A 312 -12.32 -12.02 6.49
N ALA A 313 -11.53 -13.02 6.91
CA ALA A 313 -10.72 -12.94 8.12
C ALA A 313 -9.67 -11.81 8.06
N PHE A 314 -8.99 -11.64 6.92
CA PHE A 314 -8.08 -10.51 6.70
C PHE A 314 -8.80 -9.16 6.73
N ALA A 315 -9.96 -9.07 6.07
CA ALA A 315 -10.75 -7.85 5.99
C ALA A 315 -11.30 -7.43 7.37
N LEU A 316 -11.73 -8.38 8.20
CA LEU A 316 -12.07 -8.17 9.62
C LEU A 316 -10.85 -7.74 10.44
N ALA A 317 -9.67 -8.33 10.22
CA ALA A 317 -8.46 -7.98 10.94
C ALA A 317 -8.03 -6.52 10.67
N ILE A 318 -8.10 -6.07 9.42
CA ILE A 318 -7.57 -4.77 8.97
C ILE A 318 -8.59 -3.63 8.98
N SER A 319 -9.91 -3.90 8.99
CA SER A 319 -10.94 -2.84 8.90
C SER A 319 -10.83 -1.71 9.93
N PRO A 320 -10.37 -1.90 11.19
CA PRO A 320 -10.26 -0.80 12.15
C PRO A 320 -9.15 0.23 11.86
N LEU A 321 -8.38 0.07 10.78
CA LEU A 321 -7.54 1.13 10.20
C LEU A 321 -8.34 2.13 9.35
N TYR A 322 -9.45 1.67 8.78
CA TYR A 322 -10.25 2.41 7.82
C TYR A 322 -11.57 2.89 8.41
N THR A 323 -12.16 2.15 9.35
CA THR A 323 -13.45 2.45 10.03
C THR A 323 -13.29 3.38 11.23
N ARG A 324 -12.37 4.34 11.16
CA ARG A 324 -12.18 5.47 12.08
C ARG A 324 -12.29 6.78 11.31
#